data_AF-A0A1X7G317-F1
#
_entry.id   AF-A0A1X7G317-F1
#
_cell.length_a   1.000
_cell.length_b   1.000
_cell.length_c   1.000
_cell.angle_alpha   90.00
_cell.angle_beta   90.00
_cell.angle_gamma   90.00
#
_symmetry.space_group_name_H-M   'P 1'
#
loop_
_entity.id
_entity.type
_entity.pdbx_description
1 polymer ?
#
loop_
_entity_poly.entity_id
_entity_poly.type
_entity_poly.pdbx_seq_one_letter_code
_entity_poly.pdbx_strand_id
1 'polypeptide(L)'
;MSDQMSNGAEQQQTSSLPMHVLAQYVKDFSFENPNAPQSLLPNQPQPQVNIGVDVQGQKVGDDIYELTLNLRCEARQGESVAFLVELAYGALFQFPGLPEEHHRPVLMIEGARMIFPFARAIVSSATREGGFPPLMINPIDFAELYHRQSAQQAEQPQQPPF
;
A
#
# COMPACT_ATOMS: atom_id res chain seq x y z
N MET A 1 37.45 32.97 -26.58
CA MET A 1 36.34 33.87 -26.23
C MET A 1 35.08 33.19 -26.76
N SER A 2 34.37 32.44 -25.92
CA SER A 2 33.16 32.91 -25.21
C SER A 2 32.00 33.02 -26.22
N ASP A 3 30.82 32.40 -26.10
CA ASP A 3 30.08 31.96 -24.92
C ASP A 3 28.96 30.96 -25.31
N GLN A 4 28.75 30.02 -24.40
CA GLN A 4 27.48 29.58 -23.81
C GLN A 4 26.28 29.06 -24.64
N MET A 5 25.94 27.84 -24.23
CA MET A 5 24.66 27.14 -24.22
C MET A 5 23.45 28.03 -23.88
N SER A 6 22.28 27.65 -24.39
CA SER A 6 21.05 27.72 -23.59
C SER A 6 20.05 26.66 -24.09
N ASN A 7 20.08 25.49 -23.44
CA ASN A 7 19.09 24.44 -23.61
C ASN A 7 17.96 24.73 -22.61
N GLY A 8 16.77 25.07 -23.12
CA GLY A 8 15.58 25.31 -22.30
C GLY A 8 15.02 23.99 -21.79
N ALA A 9 15.18 23.73 -20.49
CA ALA A 9 14.42 22.70 -19.80
C ALA A 9 13.18 23.36 -19.19
N GLU A 10 12.02 23.12 -19.78
CA GLU A 10 10.72 23.44 -19.20
C GLU A 10 10.54 22.62 -17.92
N GLN A 11 10.56 23.31 -16.78
CA GLN A 11 10.13 22.73 -15.50
C GLN A 11 8.61 22.53 -15.56
N GLN A 12 8.17 21.30 -15.76
CA GLN A 12 6.79 20.89 -15.47
C GLN A 12 6.51 21.16 -13.99
N GLN A 13 5.80 22.25 -13.71
CA GLN A 13 5.14 22.48 -12.43
C GLN A 13 4.10 21.39 -12.25
N THR A 14 4.44 20.35 -11.49
CA THR A 14 3.46 19.43 -10.94
C THR A 14 2.64 20.22 -9.92
N SER A 15 1.40 20.56 -10.27
CA SER A 15 0.42 21.08 -9.32
C SER A 15 0.17 20.01 -8.26
N SER A 16 0.84 20.11 -7.11
CA SER A 16 0.60 19.25 -5.96
C SER A 16 -0.82 19.50 -5.46
N LEU A 17 -1.68 18.48 -5.45
CA LEU A 17 -2.96 18.55 -4.74
C LEU A 17 -2.69 18.95 -3.27
N PRO A 18 -3.52 19.81 -2.65
CA PRO A 18 -3.36 20.21 -1.26
C PRO A 18 -3.74 19.06 -0.33
N MET A 19 -2.80 18.14 -0.12
CA MET A 19 -2.90 17.00 0.78
C MET A 19 -1.72 17.02 1.76
N HIS A 20 -2.02 17.03 3.05
CA HIS A 20 -1.01 17.00 4.10
C HIS A 20 -1.04 15.67 4.83
N VAL A 21 0.13 15.03 4.95
CA VAL A 21 0.32 13.86 5.81
C VAL A 21 0.63 14.34 7.22
N LEU A 22 -0.22 14.00 8.18
CA LEU A 22 -0.01 14.32 9.59
C LEU A 22 0.87 13.28 10.29
N ALA A 23 0.64 12.00 9.99
CA ALA A 23 1.36 10.89 10.58
C ALA A 23 1.30 9.65 9.67
N GLN A 24 2.28 8.76 9.81
CA GLN A 24 2.27 7.40 9.25
C GLN A 24 2.71 6.43 10.34
N TYR A 25 2.10 5.25 10.42
CA TYR A 25 2.36 4.29 11.50
C TYR A 25 1.95 2.87 11.09
N VAL A 26 2.58 1.89 11.74
CA VAL A 26 2.13 0.51 11.70
C VAL A 26 0.99 0.35 12.71
N LYS A 27 -0.19 -0.05 12.24
CA LYS A 27 -1.35 -0.35 13.09
C LYS A 27 -1.27 -1.78 13.63
N ASP A 28 -0.92 -2.69 12.73
CA ASP A 28 -0.73 -4.09 13.03
C ASP A 28 0.31 -4.66 12.07
N PHE A 29 1.13 -5.58 12.57
CA PHE A 29 2.16 -6.22 11.79
C PHE A 29 2.49 -7.59 12.36
N SER A 30 2.38 -8.61 11.52
CA SER A 30 2.76 -9.98 11.82
C SER A 30 3.69 -10.53 10.75
N PHE A 31 4.62 -11.36 11.20
CA PHE A 31 5.48 -12.17 10.35
C PHE A 31 5.56 -13.57 10.95
N GLU A 32 5.26 -14.59 10.15
CA GLU A 32 5.25 -15.98 10.61
C GLU A 32 6.07 -16.88 9.69
N ASN A 33 6.86 -17.76 10.30
CA ASN A 33 7.65 -18.80 9.66
C ASN A 33 7.15 -20.18 10.12
N PRO A 34 5.97 -20.63 9.68
CA PRO A 34 5.31 -21.79 10.27
C PRO A 34 6.08 -23.10 10.06
N ASN A 35 6.86 -23.20 8.98
CA ASN A 35 7.63 -24.40 8.65
C ASN A 35 9.15 -24.22 8.82
N ALA A 36 9.59 -23.23 9.61
CA ALA A 36 11.01 -23.11 9.93
C ALA A 36 11.46 -24.17 10.96
N PRO A 37 12.69 -24.69 10.86
CA PRO A 37 13.72 -24.33 9.87
C PRO A 37 13.63 -25.08 8.53
N GLN A 38 12.69 -26.02 8.35
CA GLN A 38 12.61 -26.90 7.17
C GLN A 38 12.48 -26.11 5.86
N SER A 39 11.68 -25.05 5.84
CA SER A 39 11.51 -24.15 4.67
C SER A 39 12.78 -23.35 4.31
N LEU A 40 13.76 -23.29 5.21
CA LEU A 40 15.00 -22.52 5.06
C LEU A 40 16.22 -23.40 4.69
N LEU A 41 16.03 -24.71 4.59
CA LEU A 41 17.13 -25.61 4.23
C LEU A 41 17.63 -25.35 2.79
N PRO A 42 18.89 -25.67 2.48
CA PRO A 42 19.39 -25.62 1.10
C PRO A 42 18.56 -26.50 0.16
N ASN A 43 18.50 -26.13 -1.12
CA ASN A 43 17.79 -26.85 -2.19
C ASN A 43 16.26 -26.90 -2.05
N GLN A 44 15.65 -26.08 -1.18
CA GLN A 44 14.22 -25.87 -1.21
C GLN A 44 13.80 -25.13 -2.50
N PRO A 45 12.62 -25.45 -3.08
CA PRO A 45 12.12 -24.74 -4.24
C PRO A 45 11.86 -23.26 -3.90
N GLN A 46 11.95 -22.40 -4.91
CA GLN A 46 11.61 -20.99 -4.74
C GLN A 46 10.13 -20.85 -4.34
N PRO A 47 9.81 -20.14 -3.24
CA PRO A 47 8.42 -19.97 -2.83
C PRO A 47 7.60 -19.23 -3.88
N GLN A 48 6.38 -19.69 -4.12
CA GLN A 48 5.37 -18.95 -4.88
C GLN A 48 4.69 -17.98 -3.91
N VAL A 49 4.71 -16.69 -4.24
CA VAL A 49 4.18 -15.64 -3.37
C VAL A 49 2.84 -15.13 -3.93
N ASN A 50 1.81 -15.19 -3.10
CA ASN A 50 0.54 -14.53 -3.35
C ASN A 50 0.47 -13.25 -2.51
N ILE A 51 0.08 -12.14 -3.13
CA ILE A 51 0.00 -10.82 -2.49
C ILE A 51 -1.43 -10.30 -2.60
N GLY A 52 -2.08 -10.17 -1.46
CA GLY A 52 -3.36 -9.47 -1.30
C GLY A 52 -3.12 -8.02 -0.86
N VAL A 53 -3.86 -7.10 -1.47
CA VAL A 53 -3.82 -5.67 -1.15
C VAL A 53 -5.23 -5.18 -0.96
N ASP A 54 -5.46 -4.48 0.14
CA ASP A 54 -6.71 -3.80 0.42
C ASP A 54 -6.44 -2.39 0.94
N VAL A 55 -7.28 -1.44 0.53
CA VAL A 55 -7.15 -0.03 0.92
C VAL A 55 -8.47 0.39 1.56
N GLN A 56 -8.37 0.98 2.74
CA GLN A 56 -9.51 1.44 3.52
C GLN A 56 -9.30 2.90 3.90
N GLY A 57 -10.39 3.68 3.89
CA GLY A 57 -10.37 5.09 4.27
C GLY A 57 -11.55 5.41 5.18
N GLN A 58 -11.31 6.19 6.22
CA GLN A 58 -12.34 6.62 7.17
C GLN A 58 -12.03 8.03 7.72
N LYS A 59 -13.07 8.76 8.13
CA LYS A 59 -12.92 10.03 8.85
C LYS A 59 -12.73 9.72 10.34
N VAL A 60 -11.71 10.29 10.97
CA VAL A 60 -11.36 10.02 12.38
C VAL A 60 -11.36 11.26 13.27
N GLY A 61 -11.62 12.43 12.69
CA GLY A 61 -11.76 13.70 13.40
C GLY A 61 -12.22 14.80 12.47
N ASP A 62 -12.18 16.04 12.95
CA ASP A 62 -12.52 17.22 12.16
C ASP A 62 -11.49 17.40 11.03
N ASP A 63 -11.94 17.16 9.81
CA ASP A 63 -11.14 17.17 8.57
C ASP A 63 -9.89 16.27 8.57
N ILE A 64 -9.85 15.30 9.50
CA ILE A 64 -8.78 14.29 9.57
C ILE A 64 -9.33 12.96 9.06
N TYR A 65 -8.62 12.41 8.08
CA TYR A 65 -8.93 11.13 7.46
C TYR A 65 -7.80 10.14 7.72
N GLU A 66 -8.14 8.93 8.11
CA GLU A 66 -7.20 7.82 8.20
C GLU A 66 -7.34 6.95 6.95
N LEU A 67 -6.21 6.67 6.29
CA LEU A 67 -6.10 5.59 5.32
C LEU A 67 -5.34 4.43 5.95
N THR A 68 -5.85 3.22 5.79
CA THR A 68 -5.17 1.97 6.14
C THR A 68 -4.90 1.17 4.87
N LEU A 69 -3.63 0.88 4.60
CA LEU A 69 -3.18 0.00 3.53
C LEU A 69 -2.86 -1.37 4.15
N ASN A 70 -3.66 -2.37 3.79
CA ASN A 70 -3.50 -3.75 4.21
C ASN A 70 -2.72 -4.53 3.15
N LEU A 71 -1.60 -5.12 3.54
CA LEU A 71 -0.80 -6.01 2.71
C LEU A 71 -0.76 -7.39 3.36
N ARG A 72 -1.17 -8.41 2.61
CA ARG A 72 -1.04 -9.81 3.00
C ARG A 72 -0.19 -10.56 1.98
N CYS A 73 0.94 -11.10 2.41
CA CYS A 73 1.85 -11.85 1.57
C CYS A 73 1.97 -13.28 2.09
N GLU A 74 1.47 -14.26 1.35
CA GLU A 74 1.60 -15.68 1.67
C GLU A 74 2.55 -16.33 0.67
N ALA A 75 3.63 -16.93 1.16
CA ALA A 75 4.59 -17.65 0.33
C ALA A 75 4.48 -19.16 0.58
N ARG A 76 4.38 -19.96 -0.48
CA ARG A 76 4.25 -21.42 -0.40
C ARG A 76 5.34 -22.15 -1.17
N GLN A 77 5.81 -23.26 -0.62
CA GLN A 77 6.71 -24.23 -1.24
C GLN A 77 5.96 -25.57 -1.37
N GLY A 78 5.42 -25.83 -2.57
CA GLY A 78 4.43 -26.90 -2.73
C GLY A 78 3.20 -26.64 -1.86
N GLU A 79 2.82 -27.61 -1.04
CA GLU A 79 1.65 -27.51 -0.15
C GLU A 79 1.94 -26.76 1.16
N SER A 80 3.22 -26.53 1.50
CA SER A 80 3.62 -25.94 2.77
C SER A 80 3.79 -24.43 2.70
N VAL A 81 3.33 -23.71 3.72
CA VAL A 81 3.55 -22.25 3.85
C VAL A 81 5.00 -22.01 4.29
N ALA A 82 5.78 -21.31 3.47
CA ALA A 82 7.15 -20.94 3.80
C ALA A 82 7.16 -19.78 4.81
N PHE A 83 6.41 -18.72 4.52
CA PHE A 83 6.18 -17.59 5.41
C PHE A 83 4.83 -16.91 5.13
N LEU A 84 4.34 -16.16 6.12
CA LEU A 84 3.20 -15.25 6.02
C LEU A 84 3.61 -13.87 6.56
N VAL A 85 3.20 -12.82 5.85
CA VAL A 85 3.31 -11.43 6.31
C VAL A 85 1.94 -10.79 6.24
N GLU A 86 1.48 -10.20 7.34
CA GLU A 86 0.31 -9.32 7.35
C GLU A 86 0.72 -7.97 7.92
N LEU A 87 0.38 -6.90 7.20
CA LEU A 87 0.71 -5.53 7.57
C LEU A 87 -0.51 -4.64 7.36
N ALA A 88 -0.94 -3.95 8.41
CA ALA A 88 -1.86 -2.82 8.33
C ALA A 88 -1.06 -1.53 8.56
N TYR A 89 -0.82 -0.78 7.48
CA TYR A 89 -0.07 0.47 7.54
C TYR A 89 -1.02 1.67 7.44
N GLY A 90 -1.06 2.47 8.50
CA GLY A 90 -1.95 3.61 8.65
C GLY A 90 -1.26 4.94 8.33
N ALA A 91 -2.04 5.90 7.86
CA ALA A 91 -1.63 7.28 7.74
C ALA A 91 -2.81 8.25 7.93
N LEU A 92 -2.51 9.39 8.56
CA LEU A 92 -3.47 10.47 8.79
C LEU A 92 -3.25 11.58 7.77
N PHE A 93 -4.34 12.06 7.18
CA PHE A 93 -4.37 13.08 6.15
C PHE A 93 -5.32 14.23 6.47
N GLN A 94 -4.98 15.40 5.96
CA GLN A 94 -5.87 16.57 5.84
C GLN A 94 -5.88 17.07 4.40
N PHE A 95 -7.01 17.66 3.98
CA PHE A 95 -7.23 18.15 2.62
C PHE A 95 -7.65 19.64 2.58
N PRO A 96 -6.78 20.60 2.93
CA PRO A 96 -7.13 22.00 2.98
C PRO A 96 -7.57 22.54 1.61
N GLY A 97 -8.79 23.09 1.54
CA GLY A 97 -9.30 23.72 0.32
C GLY A 97 -9.68 22.73 -0.80
N LEU A 98 -9.68 21.42 -0.53
CA LEU A 98 -10.27 20.43 -1.41
C LEU A 98 -11.78 20.34 -1.13
N PRO A 99 -12.65 20.31 -2.16
CA PRO A 99 -14.06 19.99 -1.97
C PRO A 99 -14.25 18.56 -1.43
N GLU A 100 -15.20 18.38 -0.50
CA GLU A 100 -15.41 17.12 0.22
C GLU A 100 -15.74 15.94 -0.71
N GLU A 101 -16.41 16.20 -1.84
CA GLU A 101 -16.69 15.20 -2.88
C GLU A 101 -15.43 14.56 -3.49
N HIS A 102 -14.28 15.24 -3.38
CA HIS A 102 -13.00 14.75 -3.88
C HIS A 102 -12.14 14.07 -2.80
N HIS A 103 -12.49 14.20 -1.51
CA HIS A 103 -11.67 13.67 -0.41
C HIS A 103 -11.45 12.16 -0.54
N ARG A 104 -12.54 11.40 -0.73
CA ARG A 104 -12.46 9.93 -0.77
C ARG A 104 -11.65 9.42 -1.97
N PRO A 105 -11.91 9.81 -3.23
CA PRO A 105 -11.07 9.39 -4.36
C PRO A 105 -9.59 9.77 -4.18
N VAL A 106 -9.30 10.99 -3.73
CA VAL A 106 -7.92 11.47 -3.54
C VAL A 106 -7.23 10.69 -2.43
N LEU A 107 -7.88 10.46 -1.29
CA LEU A 107 -7.34 9.66 -0.19
C LEU A 107 -7.00 8.24 -0.68
N MET A 108 -7.96 7.56 -1.32
CA MET A 108 -7.83 6.15 -1.70
C MET A 108 -6.80 5.91 -2.81
N ILE A 109 -6.58 6.89 -3.69
CA ILE A 109 -5.64 6.76 -4.82
C ILE A 109 -4.30 7.40 -4.49
N GLU A 110 -4.28 8.70 -4.24
CA GLU A 110 -3.05 9.46 -4.03
C GLU A 110 -2.48 9.23 -2.63
N GLY A 111 -3.33 9.14 -1.61
CA GLY A 111 -2.92 8.78 -0.26
C GLY A 111 -2.30 7.38 -0.20
N ALA A 112 -2.95 6.38 -0.83
CA ALA A 112 -2.39 5.02 -0.91
C ALA A 112 -1.05 4.98 -1.66
N ARG A 113 -0.96 5.65 -2.82
CA ARG A 113 0.28 5.76 -3.61
C ARG A 113 1.41 6.38 -2.79
N MET A 114 1.11 7.39 -1.98
CA MET A 114 2.09 8.09 -1.16
C MET A 114 2.68 7.21 -0.05
N ILE A 115 1.86 6.38 0.61
CA ILE A 115 2.31 5.58 1.75
C ILE A 115 2.83 4.19 1.36
N PHE A 116 2.46 3.70 0.18
CA PHE A 116 2.84 2.38 -0.32
C PHE A 116 4.36 2.08 -0.28
N PRO A 117 5.28 3.01 -0.61
CA PRO A 117 6.71 2.77 -0.51
C PRO A 117 7.19 2.38 0.88
N PHE A 118 6.57 2.92 1.93
CA PHE A 118 6.92 2.63 3.32
C PHE A 118 6.39 1.25 3.73
N ALA A 119 5.14 0.96 3.39
CA ALA A 119 4.52 -0.34 3.67
C ALA A 119 5.29 -1.50 3.01
N ARG A 120 5.64 -1.38 1.71
CA ARG A 120 6.40 -2.44 1.02
C ARG A 120 7.84 -2.59 1.53
N ALA A 121 8.45 -1.52 2.04
CA ALA A 121 9.79 -1.59 2.64
C ALA A 121 9.79 -2.39 3.95
N ILE A 122 8.72 -2.30 4.75
CA ILE A 122 8.52 -3.12 5.95
C ILE A 122 8.42 -4.59 5.55
N VAL A 123 7.58 -4.93 4.56
CA VAL A 123 7.45 -6.32 4.08
C VAL A 123 8.78 -6.87 3.55
N SER A 124 9.51 -6.07 2.77
CA SER A 124 10.83 -6.45 2.24
C SER A 124 11.84 -6.72 3.37
N SER A 125 11.82 -5.90 4.41
CA SER A 125 12.68 -6.09 5.59
C SER A 125 12.26 -7.33 6.38
N ALA A 126 10.97 -7.50 6.65
CA ALA A 126 10.43 -8.63 7.39
C ALA A 126 10.80 -9.99 6.77
N THR A 127 10.60 -10.10 5.45
CA THR A 127 10.95 -11.33 4.70
C THR A 127 12.43 -11.62 4.73
N ARG A 128 13.28 -10.59 4.67
CA ARG A 128 14.74 -10.73 4.85
C ARG A 128 15.11 -11.21 6.24
N GLU A 129 14.57 -10.59 7.29
CA GLU A 129 14.82 -11.01 8.68
C GLU A 129 14.26 -12.41 8.97
N GLY A 130 13.25 -12.85 8.21
CA GLY A 130 12.74 -14.21 8.21
C GLY A 130 13.64 -15.26 7.55
N GLY A 131 14.78 -14.86 6.98
CA GLY A 131 15.74 -15.74 6.32
C GLY A 131 15.48 -15.98 4.83
N PHE A 132 14.51 -15.28 4.24
CA PHE A 132 14.19 -15.37 2.81
C PHE A 132 14.80 -14.22 2.02
N PRO A 133 14.89 -14.31 0.68
CA PRO A 133 15.17 -13.15 -0.16
C PRO A 133 14.15 -12.03 0.10
N PRO A 134 14.57 -10.75 0.10
CA PRO A 134 13.64 -9.65 0.33
C PRO A 134 12.51 -9.64 -0.70
N LEU A 135 11.27 -9.65 -0.22
CA LEU A 135 10.10 -9.59 -1.09
C LEU A 135 9.94 -8.18 -1.66
N MET A 136 10.10 -8.04 -2.97
CA MET A 136 9.92 -6.79 -3.69
C MET A 136 8.51 -6.72 -4.28
N ILE A 137 7.61 -5.99 -3.62
CA ILE A 137 6.25 -5.79 -4.13
C ILE A 137 6.28 -4.77 -5.29
N ASN A 138 5.74 -5.19 -6.43
CA ASN A 138 5.58 -4.34 -7.61
C ASN A 138 4.65 -3.15 -7.32
N PRO A 139 4.82 -2.01 -8.01
CA PRO A 139 3.86 -0.91 -7.96
C PRO A 139 2.43 -1.37 -8.24
N ILE A 140 1.47 -0.77 -7.54
CA ILE A 140 0.04 -1.07 -7.64
C ILE A 140 -0.67 0.08 -8.34
N ASP A 141 -1.59 -0.25 -9.24
CA ASP A 141 -2.54 0.71 -9.78
C ASP A 141 -3.70 0.93 -8.79
N PHE A 142 -3.52 1.90 -7.89
CA PHE A 142 -4.54 2.26 -6.91
C PHE A 142 -5.79 2.90 -7.53
N ALA A 143 -5.68 3.49 -8.72
CA ALA A 143 -6.85 4.00 -9.41
C ALA A 143 -7.75 2.84 -9.85
N GLU A 144 -7.19 1.82 -10.51
CA GLU A 144 -7.93 0.62 -10.90
C GLU A 144 -8.52 -0.11 -9.67
N LEU A 145 -7.74 -0.22 -8.58
CA LEU A 145 -8.22 -0.84 -7.33
C LEU A 145 -9.43 -0.09 -6.76
N TYR A 146 -9.38 1.25 -6.74
CA TYR A 146 -10.49 2.08 -6.28
C TYR A 146 -11.75 1.93 -7.15
N HIS A 147 -11.60 1.88 -8.49
CA HIS A 147 -12.73 1.66 -9.40
C HIS A 147 -13.39 0.31 -9.17
N ARG A 148 -12.60 -0.76 -8.98
CA ARG A 148 -13.14 -2.10 -8.67
C ARG A 148 -13.90 -2.12 -7.34
N GLN A 149 -13.35 -1.51 -6.30
CA GLN A 149 -14.02 -1.42 -4.99
C GLN A 149 -15.32 -0.62 -5.06
N SER A 150 -15.33 0.48 -5.83
CA SER A 150 -16.52 1.33 -6.01
C SER A 150 -17.62 0.62 -6.80
N ALA A 151 -17.27 -0.17 -7.82
CA ALA A 151 -18.23 -0.98 -8.57
C ALA A 151 -18.89 -2.06 -7.69
N GLN A 152 -18.09 -2.75 -6.86
CA GLN A 152 -18.60 -3.77 -5.92
C GLN A 152 -19.54 -3.18 -4.86
N GLN A 153 -19.29 -1.94 -4.40
CA GLN A 153 -20.17 -1.24 -3.47
C GLN A 153 -21.51 -0.83 -4.11
N ALA A 154 -21.54 -0.57 -5.41
CA ALA A 154 -22.76 -0.27 -6.14
C ALA A 154 -23.63 -1.52 -6.40
N GLU A 155 -23.02 -2.71 -6.43
CA GLU A 155 -23.70 -3.99 -6.68
C GLU A 155 -24.21 -4.69 -5.42
N GLN A 156 -23.83 -4.26 -4.21
CA GLN A 156 -24.45 -4.74 -2.97
C GLN A 156 -25.77 -3.98 -2.74
N PRO A 157 -26.95 -4.63 -2.91
CA PRO A 157 -28.21 -3.98 -2.61
C PRO A 157 -28.23 -3.68 -1.11
N GLN A 158 -28.54 -2.44 -0.75
CA GLN A 158 -28.96 -2.09 0.59
C GLN A 158 -30.07 -3.07 1.00
N GLN A 159 -29.73 -4.08 1.81
CA GLN A 159 -30.74 -4.87 2.48
C GLN A 159 -31.49 -3.90 3.40
N PRO A 160 -32.80 -3.73 3.22
CA PRO A 160 -33.55 -2.81 4.06
C PRO A 160 -33.43 -3.29 5.50
N PRO A 161 -33.17 -2.40 6.47
CA PRO A 161 -33.42 -2.74 7.85
C PRO A 161 -34.93 -3.03 7.94
N PHE A 162 -35.29 -4.12 8.61
CA PHE A 162 -36.68 -4.30 9.06
C PHE A 162 -37.13 -3.07 9.85
#